data_AF-A0A5B7GNJ1-F1
#
_entry.id   AF-A0A5B7GNJ1-F1
#
_cell.length_a   1.000
_cell.length_b   1.000
_cell.length_c   1.000
_cell.angle_alpha   90.00
_cell.angle_beta   90.00
_cell.angle_gamma   90.00
#
_symmetry.space_group_name_H-M   'P 1'
#
loop_
_entity.id
_entity.type
_entity.pdbx_description
1 polymer ?
#
loop_
_entity_poly.entity_id
_entity_poly.type
_entity_poly.pdbx_seq_one_letter_code
_entity_poly.pdbx_strand_id
1 'polypeptide(L)'
;MIGMVHRNEVEMALGPFSVTAQREEDIDFSMAVLRDNQAIITARPTLWALVLASMVAMAGSVVGVVAGEGRIFGETPKNIVAKTCLCVLSTLMQDGSEWVPPHDAGRVLLTTWLLASMVFMSSYEGILVAMLTFPRVSIPIDSLTELDSDYEVWQKAFHGMSGTIPNCWSARKDLIRGKFAAVCYEMTMMKTISWDFR
;
A
#
# COMPACT_ATOMS: atom_id res chain seq x y z
N MET A 1 32.29 -5.62 18.43
CA MET A 1 33.14 -4.62 17.74
C MET A 1 33.60 -3.51 18.68
N ILE A 2 32.72 -2.85 19.44
CA ILE A 2 33.15 -1.84 20.44
C ILE A 2 34.19 -2.37 21.45
N GLY A 3 34.00 -3.60 21.94
CA GLY A 3 34.99 -4.23 22.84
C GLY A 3 36.37 -4.51 22.22
N MET A 4 36.50 -4.56 20.89
CA MET A 4 37.80 -4.71 20.21
C MET A 4 38.56 -3.38 20.16
N VAL A 5 37.83 -2.25 20.03
CA VAL A 5 38.40 -0.90 20.17
C VAL A 5 38.87 -0.68 21.60
N HIS A 6 38.04 -1.04 22.58
CA HIS A 6 38.39 -0.90 24.00
C HIS A 6 39.62 -1.74 24.42
N ARG A 7 39.81 -2.93 23.82
CA ARG A 7 40.96 -3.80 24.08
C ARG A 7 42.21 -3.46 23.26
N ASN A 8 42.22 -2.35 22.52
CA ASN A 8 43.30 -1.95 21.61
C ASN A 8 43.67 -3.03 20.57
N GLU A 9 42.70 -3.86 20.18
CA GLU A 9 42.88 -4.85 19.09
C GLU A 9 42.72 -4.19 17.71
N VAL A 10 42.05 -3.03 17.66
CA VAL A 10 41.84 -2.22 16.44
C VAL A 10 41.98 -0.73 16.77
N GLU A 11 42.60 0.04 15.88
CA GLU A 11 42.84 1.48 16.06
C GLU A 11 41.62 2.35 15.72
N MET A 12 40.73 1.87 14.86
CA MET A 12 39.52 2.59 14.46
C MET A 12 38.41 1.62 14.04
N ALA A 13 37.18 1.93 14.42
CA ALA A 13 35.99 1.20 13.96
C ALA A 13 35.07 2.12 13.17
N LEU A 14 34.84 1.80 11.90
CA LEU A 14 33.88 2.47 11.02
C LEU A 14 32.66 1.58 10.82
N GLY A 15 31.48 2.10 11.13
CA GLY A 15 30.23 1.37 11.01
C GLY A 15 29.03 2.19 11.48
N PRO A 16 27.81 1.64 11.36
CA PRO A 16 26.58 2.28 11.84
C PRO A 16 26.49 2.17 13.36
N PHE A 17 27.40 2.86 14.07
CA PHE A 17 27.38 2.95 15.52
C PHE A 17 26.56 4.16 15.94
N SER A 18 25.46 3.92 16.64
CA SER A 18 24.74 4.99 17.32
C SER A 18 25.56 5.48 18.51
N VAL A 19 25.79 6.79 18.55
CA VAL A 19 26.40 7.48 19.69
C VAL A 19 25.37 7.51 20.82
N THR A 20 25.68 6.85 21.93
CA THR A 20 24.82 6.77 23.12
C THR A 20 25.66 7.11 24.34
N ALA A 21 25.09 7.79 25.36
CA ALA A 21 25.82 8.26 26.54
C ALA A 21 26.64 7.15 27.24
N GLN A 22 26.11 5.93 27.32
CA GLN A 22 26.81 4.78 27.90
C GLN A 22 28.06 4.34 27.13
N ARG A 23 28.12 4.59 25.82
CA ARG A 23 29.26 4.19 24.97
C ARG A 23 30.33 5.26 24.89
N GLU A 24 29.94 6.51 25.09
CA GLU A 24 30.84 7.67 25.15
C GLU A 24 31.69 7.66 26.42
N GLU A 25 31.27 6.94 27.47
CA GLU A 25 32.09 6.68 28.66
C GLU A 25 33.26 5.71 28.39
N ASP A 26 33.05 4.75 27.48
CA ASP A 26 34.02 3.67 27.21
C ASP A 26 34.94 3.95 26.01
N ILE A 27 34.50 4.74 25.03
CA ILE A 27 35.22 5.05 23.78
C ILE A 27 34.88 6.45 23.24
N ASP A 28 35.86 7.10 22.63
CA ASP A 28 35.66 8.40 21.98
C ASP A 28 35.03 8.26 20.58
N PHE A 29 34.03 9.09 20.30
CA PHE A 29 33.39 9.19 18.98
C PHE A 29 33.80 10.49 18.28
N SER A 30 33.95 10.43 16.96
CA SER A 30 34.04 11.63 16.13
C SER A 30 32.66 12.26 15.93
N MET A 31 32.62 13.43 15.27
CA MET A 31 31.35 14.05 14.90
C MET A 31 30.49 13.07 14.09
N ALA A 32 29.22 12.92 14.48
CA ALA A 32 28.31 12.02 13.80
C ALA A 32 28.10 12.48 12.34
N VAL A 33 28.63 11.71 11.39
CA VAL A 33 28.49 11.98 9.95
C VAL A 33 27.06 11.69 9.49
N LEU A 34 26.37 10.77 10.16
CA LEU A 34 25.00 10.37 9.85
C LEU A 34 24.16 10.42 11.14
N ARG A 35 23.01 11.11 11.07
CA ARG A 35 22.04 11.17 12.17
C ARG A 35 20.79 10.40 11.73
N ASP A 36 20.57 9.24 12.35
CA ASP A 36 19.42 8.39 12.09
C ASP A 36 18.36 8.52 13.20
N ASN A 37 17.10 8.53 12.78
CA ASN A 37 15.94 8.56 13.67
C ASN A 37 15.25 7.18 13.67
N GLN A 38 14.71 6.77 14.81
CA GLN A 38 14.04 5.48 14.96
C GLN A 38 12.67 5.49 14.31
N ALA A 39 12.38 4.41 13.58
CA ALA A 39 11.34 4.38 12.58
C ALA A 39 10.49 3.10 12.62
N ILE A 40 9.16 3.26 12.74
CA ILE A 40 8.14 2.23 12.94
C ILE A 40 7.38 1.91 11.62
N ILE A 41 7.17 0.62 11.35
CA ILE A 41 6.69 0.03 10.09
C ILE A 41 5.19 -0.31 10.18
N THR A 42 4.34 0.07 9.20
CA THR A 42 2.96 -0.44 9.05
C THR A 42 2.66 -1.00 7.64
N ALA A 43 1.71 -1.94 7.52
CA ALA A 43 1.36 -2.67 6.30
C ALA A 43 0.26 -1.99 5.45
N ARG A 44 0.26 -2.22 4.12
CA ARG A 44 -0.67 -1.59 3.15
C ARG A 44 -2.04 -2.29 3.08
N PRO A 45 -3.15 -1.55 2.86
CA PRO A 45 -4.49 -2.12 2.75
C PRO A 45 -4.72 -2.84 1.40
N THR A 46 -5.45 -3.95 1.47
CA THR A 46 -5.76 -4.91 0.39
C THR A 46 -6.95 -4.49 -0.49
N LEU A 47 -7.00 -3.23 -0.94
CA LEU A 47 -8.10 -2.69 -1.77
C LEU A 47 -8.32 -3.52 -3.06
N TRP A 48 -7.23 -3.89 -3.73
CA TRP A 48 -7.28 -4.64 -4.99
C TRP A 48 -7.90 -6.03 -4.85
N ALA A 49 -7.71 -6.69 -3.71
CA ALA A 49 -8.33 -7.99 -3.44
C ALA A 49 -9.85 -7.86 -3.30
N LEU A 50 -10.32 -6.80 -2.65
CA LEU A 50 -11.75 -6.51 -2.50
C LEU A 50 -12.41 -6.17 -3.84
N VAL A 51 -11.72 -5.40 -4.70
CA VAL A 51 -12.21 -5.09 -6.06
C VAL A 51 -12.33 -6.36 -6.89
N LEU A 52 -11.31 -7.22 -6.90
CA LEU A 52 -11.38 -8.51 -7.62
C LEU A 52 -12.49 -9.42 -7.08
N ALA A 53 -12.67 -9.48 -5.76
CA ALA A 53 -13.75 -10.25 -5.15
C ALA A 53 -15.14 -9.74 -5.59
N SER A 54 -15.33 -8.41 -5.66
CA SER A 54 -16.58 -7.81 -6.14
C SER A 54 -16.87 -8.14 -7.61
N MET A 55 -15.83 -8.17 -8.46
CA MET A 55 -15.95 -8.49 -9.87
C MET A 55 -16.34 -9.96 -10.10
N VAL A 56 -15.74 -10.88 -9.33
CA VAL A 56 -16.08 -12.32 -9.37
C VAL A 56 -17.51 -12.54 -8.88
N ALA A 57 -17.92 -11.86 -7.80
CA ALA A 57 -19.29 -11.96 -7.28
C ALA A 57 -20.33 -11.51 -8.32
N MET A 58 -20.07 -10.42 -9.04
CA MET A 58 -20.98 -9.91 -10.07
C MET A 58 -20.96 -10.75 -11.36
N ALA A 59 -19.81 -11.25 -11.79
CA ALA A 59 -19.77 -12.21 -12.88
C ALA A 59 -20.55 -13.49 -12.52
N GLY A 60 -20.42 -13.97 -11.28
CA GLY A 60 -21.17 -15.12 -10.77
C GLY A 60 -22.68 -14.88 -10.72
N SER A 61 -23.13 -13.71 -10.27
CA SER A 61 -24.56 -13.38 -10.21
C SER A 61 -25.21 -13.29 -11.59
N VAL A 62 -24.53 -12.66 -12.57
CA VAL A 62 -25.02 -12.57 -13.95
C VAL A 62 -25.02 -13.96 -14.62
N VAL A 63 -23.98 -14.78 -14.42
CA VAL A 63 -23.98 -16.18 -14.92
C VAL A 63 -25.12 -16.98 -14.30
N GLY A 64 -25.38 -16.82 -13.00
CA GLY A 64 -26.48 -17.48 -12.30
C GLY A 64 -27.84 -17.12 -12.87
N VAL A 65 -28.09 -15.83 -13.12
CA VAL A 65 -29.35 -15.36 -13.72
C VAL A 65 -29.50 -15.85 -15.15
N VAL A 66 -28.48 -15.72 -16.00
CA VAL A 66 -28.57 -16.16 -17.40
C VAL A 66 -28.69 -17.70 -17.49
N ALA A 67 -28.06 -18.45 -16.58
CA ALA A 67 -28.25 -19.89 -16.49
C ALA A 67 -29.65 -20.27 -16.00
N GLY A 68 -30.23 -19.51 -15.07
CA GLY A 68 -31.61 -19.66 -14.61
C GLY A 68 -32.62 -19.39 -15.73
N GLU A 69 -32.44 -18.31 -16.47
CA GLU A 69 -33.25 -17.98 -17.64
C GLU A 69 -33.10 -19.03 -18.74
N GLY A 70 -31.89 -19.55 -18.97
CA GLY A 70 -31.64 -20.64 -19.92
C GLY A 70 -32.37 -21.94 -19.56
N ARG A 71 -32.63 -22.21 -18.27
CA ARG A 71 -33.47 -23.36 -17.84
C ARG A 71 -34.96 -23.13 -18.10
N ILE A 72 -35.42 -21.88 -18.04
CA ILE A 72 -36.84 -21.53 -18.22
C ILE A 72 -37.19 -21.42 -19.70
N PHE A 73 -36.33 -20.78 -20.51
CA PHE A 73 -36.58 -20.48 -21.91
C PHE A 73 -35.93 -21.45 -22.90
N GLY A 74 -35.06 -22.35 -22.44
CA GLY A 74 -34.47 -23.41 -23.26
C GLY A 74 -33.37 -22.96 -24.24
N GLU A 75 -33.08 -21.66 -24.32
CA GLU A 75 -31.97 -21.13 -25.12
C GLU A 75 -30.76 -20.81 -24.24
N THR A 76 -29.77 -21.70 -24.22
CA THR A 76 -28.49 -21.44 -23.55
C THR A 76 -27.45 -20.91 -24.52
N PRO A 77 -26.85 -19.72 -24.29
CA PRO A 77 -25.79 -19.21 -25.15
C PRO A 77 -24.51 -20.04 -25.01
N LYS A 78 -23.82 -20.30 -26.13
CA LYS A 78 -22.48 -20.92 -26.13
C LYS A 78 -21.46 -20.00 -25.44
N ASN A 79 -20.60 -20.58 -24.60
CA ASN A 79 -19.53 -19.89 -23.84
C ASN A 79 -20.04 -18.76 -22.92
N ILE A 80 -21.10 -19.03 -22.15
CA ILE A 80 -21.74 -18.09 -21.22
C ILE A 80 -20.78 -17.42 -20.23
N VAL A 81 -19.87 -18.20 -19.62
CA VAL A 81 -18.96 -17.69 -18.58
C VAL A 81 -17.95 -16.71 -19.17
N ALA A 82 -17.35 -17.03 -20.32
CA ALA A 82 -16.36 -16.17 -20.97
C ALA A 82 -16.99 -14.86 -21.47
N LYS A 83 -18.16 -14.93 -22.11
CA LYS A 83 -18.88 -13.73 -22.58
C LYS A 83 -19.33 -12.83 -21.44
N THR A 84 -19.81 -13.43 -20.35
CA THR A 84 -20.23 -12.67 -19.16
C THR A 84 -19.02 -12.04 -18.45
N CYS A 85 -17.91 -12.76 -18.32
CA CYS A 85 -16.68 -12.21 -17.74
C CYS A 85 -16.14 -11.03 -18.55
N LEU A 86 -16.10 -11.15 -19.87
CA LEU A 86 -15.71 -10.05 -20.76
C LEU A 86 -16.67 -8.87 -20.65
N CYS A 87 -17.98 -9.10 -20.60
CA CYS A 87 -18.97 -8.04 -20.43
C CYS A 87 -18.81 -7.28 -19.10
N VAL A 88 -18.61 -7.99 -17.99
CA VAL A 88 -18.39 -7.39 -16.66
C VAL A 88 -17.08 -6.59 -16.64
N LEU A 89 -16.02 -7.12 -17.27
CA LEU A 89 -14.73 -6.44 -17.39
C LEU A 89 -14.81 -5.18 -18.26
N SER A 90 -15.44 -5.25 -19.45
CA SER A 90 -15.65 -4.10 -20.33
C SER A 90 -16.44 -3.01 -19.61
N THR A 91 -17.52 -3.37 -18.92
CA THR A 91 -18.35 -2.42 -18.16
C THR A 91 -17.58 -1.76 -17.00
N LEU A 92 -16.62 -2.47 -16.39
CA LEU A 92 -15.73 -1.89 -15.38
C LEU A 92 -14.78 -0.86 -15.99
N MET A 93 -14.29 -1.12 -17.20
CA MET A 93 -13.43 -0.20 -17.96
C MET A 93 -14.21 0.94 -18.64
N GLN A 94 -15.53 1.02 -18.41
CA GLN A 94 -16.46 1.93 -19.10
C GLN A 94 -16.45 1.75 -20.63
N ASP A 95 -16.06 0.56 -21.09
CA ASP A 95 -16.09 0.16 -22.49
C ASP A 95 -17.35 -0.68 -22.77
N GLY A 96 -17.81 -0.65 -24.02
CA GLY A 96 -18.95 -1.44 -24.47
C GLY A 96 -18.57 -2.91 -24.67
N SER A 97 -19.54 -3.82 -24.51
CA SER A 97 -19.38 -5.22 -24.92
C SER A 97 -20.32 -5.57 -26.08
N GLU A 98 -19.81 -6.36 -27.02
CA GLU A 98 -20.61 -6.82 -28.18
C GLU A 98 -21.79 -7.71 -27.76
N TRP A 99 -21.62 -8.48 -26.68
CA TRP A 99 -22.66 -9.35 -26.15
C TRP A 99 -23.32 -8.73 -24.92
N VAL A 100 -24.65 -8.83 -24.86
CA VAL A 100 -25.49 -8.41 -23.73
C VAL A 100 -26.53 -9.49 -23.41
N PRO A 101 -26.96 -9.61 -22.14
CA PRO A 101 -28.03 -10.54 -21.77
C PRO A 101 -29.31 -10.26 -22.57
N PRO A 102 -29.96 -11.31 -23.11
CA PRO A 102 -31.14 -11.15 -23.95
C PRO A 102 -32.37 -10.70 -23.16
N HIS A 103 -32.47 -11.09 -21.89
CA HIS A 103 -33.63 -10.82 -21.03
C HIS A 103 -33.42 -9.62 -20.09
N ASP A 104 -34.54 -9.06 -19.61
CA ASP A 104 -34.55 -7.83 -18.83
C ASP A 104 -33.88 -7.98 -17.45
N ALA A 105 -33.97 -9.15 -16.80
CA ALA A 105 -33.37 -9.34 -15.48
C ALA A 105 -31.84 -9.24 -15.54
N GLY A 106 -31.22 -9.81 -16.57
CA GLY A 106 -29.79 -9.67 -16.82
C GLY A 106 -29.38 -8.21 -17.12
N ARG A 107 -30.25 -7.46 -17.82
CA ARG A 107 -30.00 -6.03 -18.12
C ARG A 107 -30.08 -5.15 -16.87
N VAL A 108 -31.05 -5.39 -15.98
CA VAL A 108 -31.15 -4.65 -14.71
C VAL A 108 -29.89 -4.86 -13.86
N LEU A 109 -29.39 -6.10 -13.78
CA LEU A 109 -28.13 -6.39 -13.08
C LEU A 109 -26.93 -5.69 -13.74
N LEU A 110 -26.85 -5.70 -15.07
CA LEU A 110 -25.78 -5.02 -15.81
C LEU A 110 -25.82 -3.50 -15.59
N THR A 111 -27.00 -2.88 -15.61
CA THR A 111 -27.14 -1.43 -15.36
C THR A 111 -26.76 -1.05 -13.92
N THR A 112 -27.09 -1.91 -12.95
CA THR A 112 -26.69 -1.72 -11.55
C THR A 112 -25.17 -1.80 -11.41
N TRP A 113 -24.54 -2.77 -12.08
CA TRP A 113 -23.09 -2.90 -12.14
C TRP A 113 -22.41 -1.68 -12.77
N LEU A 114 -22.96 -1.19 -13.89
CA LEU A 114 -22.45 -0.02 -14.60
C LEU A 114 -22.47 1.24 -13.73
N LEU A 115 -23.57 1.47 -13.01
CA LEU A 115 -23.66 2.62 -12.10
C LEU A 115 -22.63 2.51 -10.98
N ALA A 116 -22.46 1.32 -10.41
CA ALA A 116 -21.44 1.08 -9.40
C ALA A 116 -20.02 1.31 -9.94
N SER A 117 -19.68 0.78 -11.12
CA SER A 117 -18.34 0.95 -11.72
C SER A 117 -18.03 2.40 -12.05
N MET A 118 -19.04 3.19 -12.44
CA MET A 118 -18.89 4.62 -12.69
C MET A 118 -18.49 5.40 -11.42
N VAL A 119 -19.13 5.10 -10.29
CA VAL A 119 -18.78 5.69 -8.98
C VAL A 119 -17.37 5.28 -8.54
N PHE A 120 -17.00 4.00 -8.73
CA PHE A 120 -15.67 3.51 -8.39
C PHE A 120 -14.56 4.19 -9.21
N MET A 121 -14.73 4.29 -10.53
CA MET A 121 -13.75 4.95 -11.39
C MET A 121 -13.61 6.45 -11.07
N SER A 122 -14.73 7.16 -10.87
CA SER A 122 -14.70 8.57 -10.49
C SER A 122 -13.95 8.80 -9.16
N SER A 123 -14.15 7.90 -8.19
CA SER A 123 -13.43 7.95 -6.91
C SER A 123 -11.93 7.69 -7.09
N TYR A 124 -11.58 6.73 -7.93
CA TYR A 124 -10.18 6.40 -8.24
C TYR A 124 -9.46 7.56 -8.93
N GLU A 125 -10.10 8.18 -9.93
CA GLU A 125 -9.58 9.37 -10.59
C GLU A 125 -9.39 10.53 -9.60
N GLY A 126 -10.35 10.75 -8.70
CA GLY A 126 -10.25 11.76 -7.66
C GLY A 126 -9.06 11.55 -6.70
N ILE A 127 -8.85 10.31 -6.26
CA ILE A 127 -7.70 9.94 -5.40
C ILE A 127 -6.39 10.10 -6.18
N LEU A 128 -6.35 9.70 -7.45
CA LEU A 128 -5.17 9.82 -8.30
C LEU A 128 -4.78 11.29 -8.50
N VAL A 129 -5.74 12.15 -8.82
CA VAL A 129 -5.53 13.59 -8.97
C VAL A 129 -5.08 14.21 -7.65
N ALA A 130 -5.66 13.82 -6.52
CA ALA A 130 -5.23 14.30 -5.21
C ALA A 130 -3.77 13.93 -4.89
N MET A 131 -3.34 12.71 -5.24
CA MET A 131 -1.96 12.26 -5.06
C MET A 131 -0.98 12.94 -6.01
N LEU A 132 -1.41 13.27 -7.23
CA LEU A 132 -0.58 13.97 -8.21
C LEU A 132 -0.45 15.47 -7.93
N THR A 133 -1.49 16.09 -7.37
CA THR A 133 -1.48 17.53 -7.03
C THR A 133 -0.73 17.82 -5.73
N PHE A 134 -0.92 16.98 -4.72
CA PHE A 134 -0.18 17.07 -3.47
C PHE A 134 0.46 15.72 -3.16
N PRO A 135 1.77 15.55 -3.39
CA PRO A 135 2.48 14.35 -2.96
C PRO A 135 2.45 14.31 -1.42
N ARG A 136 1.45 13.59 -0.88
CA ARG A 136 1.27 13.40 0.55
C ARG A 136 2.37 12.46 1.04
N VAL A 137 3.42 13.02 1.64
CA VAL A 137 4.23 12.27 2.59
C VAL A 137 3.41 12.18 3.88
N SER A 138 2.47 11.25 3.93
CA SER A 138 1.75 10.95 5.17
C SER A 138 2.69 10.10 6.03
N ILE A 139 3.26 10.74 7.05
CA ILE A 139 3.92 10.03 8.14
C ILE A 139 2.76 9.61 9.06
N PRO A 140 2.45 8.32 9.21
CA PRO A 140 1.24 7.88 9.92
C PRO A 140 1.32 8.06 11.44
N ILE A 141 2.46 8.52 11.98
CA ILE A 141 2.69 8.77 13.40
C ILE A 141 3.60 9.99 13.48
N ASP A 142 3.03 11.15 13.84
CA ASP A 142 3.79 12.40 13.97
C ASP A 142 4.39 12.57 15.37
N SER A 143 4.03 11.72 16.34
CA SER A 143 4.58 11.78 17.70
C SER A 143 4.56 10.44 18.44
N LEU A 144 5.59 10.19 19.26
CA LEU A 144 5.67 9.03 20.17
C LEU A 144 4.56 9.03 21.23
N THR A 145 3.87 10.15 21.42
CA THR A 145 2.77 10.31 22.38
C THR A 145 1.45 9.70 21.91
N GLU A 146 1.20 9.59 20.60
CA GLU A 146 0.02 8.89 20.05
C GLU A 146 0.21 7.37 20.01
N LEU A 147 1.42 6.92 20.32
CA LEU A 147 1.83 5.53 20.26
C LEU A 147 1.45 4.73 21.52
N ASP A 148 1.29 5.42 22.65
CA ASP A 148 1.01 4.83 23.97
C ASP A 148 -0.49 4.48 24.13
N SER A 149 -1.37 5.12 23.35
CA SER A 149 -2.82 4.92 23.46
C SER A 149 -3.37 3.70 22.71
N ASP A 150 -2.65 3.16 21.71
CA ASP A 150 -3.18 2.13 20.80
C ASP A 150 -2.24 0.90 20.67
N TYR A 151 -2.18 0.09 21.72
CA TYR A 151 -1.37 -1.14 21.78
C TYR A 151 -1.82 -2.23 20.77
N GLU A 152 -3.10 -2.23 20.35
CA GLU A 152 -3.61 -3.20 19.37
C GLU A 152 -3.13 -2.93 17.94
N VAL A 153 -2.93 -1.66 17.59
CA VAL A 153 -2.43 -1.25 16.27
C VAL A 153 -0.97 -1.65 16.13
N TRP A 154 -0.20 -1.55 17.21
CA TRP A 154 1.18 -2.02 17.31
C TRP A 154 1.35 -3.50 16.99
N GLN A 155 0.57 -4.35 17.65
CA GLN A 155 0.69 -5.80 17.48
C GLN A 155 0.34 -6.23 16.05
N LYS A 156 -0.65 -5.58 15.42
CA LYS A 156 -1.04 -5.88 14.04
C LYS A 156 -0.01 -5.39 13.01
N ALA A 157 0.64 -4.25 13.26
CA ALA A 157 1.61 -3.65 12.35
C ALA A 157 2.96 -4.40 12.29
N PHE A 158 3.41 -4.99 13.40
CA PHE A 158 4.74 -5.61 13.51
C PHE A 158 4.78 -7.13 13.55
N HIS A 159 3.63 -7.81 13.39
CA HIS A 159 3.60 -9.27 13.47
C HIS A 159 4.42 -9.90 12.33
N GLY A 160 5.61 -10.43 12.65
CA GLY A 160 6.46 -11.20 11.73
C GLY A 160 7.46 -10.40 10.88
N MET A 161 7.63 -9.10 11.10
CA MET A 161 8.59 -8.27 10.34
C MET A 161 9.69 -7.72 11.26
N SER A 162 10.87 -8.33 11.23
CA SER A 162 12.05 -7.89 11.97
C SER A 162 13.24 -7.74 11.01
N GLY A 163 13.77 -6.54 10.92
CA GLY A 163 14.99 -6.22 10.17
C GLY A 163 15.41 -4.77 10.40
N THR A 164 16.71 -4.52 10.48
CA THR A 164 17.28 -3.16 10.64
C THR A 164 17.67 -2.60 9.27
N ILE A 165 17.09 -1.47 8.88
CA ILE A 165 17.56 -0.67 7.75
C ILE A 165 18.58 0.38 8.22
N PRO A 166 19.60 0.71 7.41
CA PRO A 166 20.66 1.63 7.80
C PRO A 166 20.17 3.07 7.94
N ASN A 167 19.27 3.56 7.05
CA ASN A 167 18.71 4.92 7.11
C ASN A 167 17.48 5.11 6.19
N CYS A 168 16.57 6.02 6.56
CA CYS A 168 15.30 6.27 5.83
C CYS A 168 15.52 6.68 4.35
N TRP A 169 16.65 7.32 4.02
CA TRP A 169 16.95 7.78 2.67
C TRP A 169 17.41 6.66 1.73
N SER A 170 18.31 5.77 2.17
CA SER A 170 18.83 4.68 1.34
C SER A 170 17.76 3.61 1.07
N ALA A 171 16.90 3.37 2.07
CA ALA A 171 15.81 2.41 1.99
C ALA A 171 14.57 2.96 1.28
N ARG A 172 14.59 4.20 0.76
CA ARG A 172 13.44 4.86 0.11
C ARG A 172 12.80 4.00 -0.98
N LYS A 173 13.62 3.35 -1.84
CA LYS A 173 13.09 2.50 -2.91
C LYS A 173 12.43 1.23 -2.36
N ASP A 174 12.90 0.70 -1.24
CA ASP A 174 12.34 -0.51 -0.62
C ASP A 174 11.12 -0.20 0.27
N LEU A 175 11.03 1.02 0.84
CA LEU A 175 9.81 1.57 1.42
C LEU A 175 8.72 1.78 0.37
N ILE A 176 9.06 2.36 -0.79
CA ILE A 176 8.10 2.56 -1.90
C ILE A 176 7.61 1.20 -2.45
N ARG A 177 8.47 0.19 -2.46
CA ARG A 177 8.13 -1.19 -2.86
C ARG A 177 7.41 -1.99 -1.78
N GLY A 178 7.23 -1.45 -0.57
CA GLY A 178 6.47 -2.09 0.51
C GLY A 178 7.15 -3.31 1.14
N LYS A 179 8.48 -3.42 1.05
CA LYS A 179 9.26 -4.48 1.73
C LYS A 179 9.46 -4.20 3.22
N PHE A 180 9.41 -2.92 3.59
CA PHE A 180 9.54 -2.37 4.94
C PHE A 180 8.64 -1.13 5.03
N ALA A 181 8.34 -0.68 6.24
CA ALA A 181 7.87 0.67 6.54
C ALA A 181 8.83 1.35 7.56
N ALA A 182 8.53 2.55 8.04
CA ALA A 182 9.40 3.27 8.99
C ALA A 182 8.71 4.60 9.41
N VAL A 183 8.97 5.09 10.62
CA VAL A 183 8.62 6.41 11.18
C VAL A 183 9.86 7.32 11.12
N CYS A 184 9.87 8.29 10.22
CA CYS A 184 10.99 9.23 10.15
C CYS A 184 10.54 10.55 10.79
N TYR A 185 11.25 11.03 11.83
CA TYR A 185 10.89 12.25 12.58
C TYR A 185 11.04 13.54 11.75
N GLU A 186 10.26 14.58 12.07
CA GLU A 186 10.14 15.83 11.30
C GLU A 186 11.46 16.62 11.14
N MET A 187 12.37 16.55 12.12
CA MET A 187 13.69 17.18 12.05
C MET A 187 14.59 16.65 10.91
N THR A 188 14.27 15.49 10.32
CA THR A 188 14.97 14.95 9.14
C THR A 188 14.34 15.31 7.80
N MET A 189 13.15 15.92 7.78
CA MET A 189 12.51 16.42 6.54
C MET A 189 12.44 17.95 6.43
N MET A 190 12.57 18.69 7.53
CA MET A 190 12.46 20.16 7.48
C MET A 190 13.64 20.90 6.84
N LYS A 191 14.71 20.19 6.43
CA LYS A 191 15.88 20.80 5.76
C LYS A 191 16.01 20.52 4.27
N THR A 192 15.04 19.85 3.63
CA THR A 192 15.13 19.48 2.20
C THR A 192 14.02 20.03 1.30
N ILE A 193 13.16 20.91 1.82
CA ILE A 193 12.17 21.65 1.00
C ILE A 193 12.57 23.13 0.80
N SER A 194 13.69 23.57 1.35
CA SER A 194 14.19 24.93 1.12
C SER A 194 15.25 24.93 0.01
N TRP A 195 14.77 25.19 -1.22
CA TRP A 195 15.50 25.82 -2.33
C TRP A 195 16.60 25.01 -3.03
N ASP A 196 16.24 24.35 -4.13
CA ASP A 196 17.00 24.54 -5.38
C ASP A 196 16.08 24.25 -6.59
N PHE A 197 15.44 25.30 -7.10
CA PHE A 197 14.91 25.34 -8.46
C PHE A 197 15.89 26.17 -9.28
N ARG A 198 16.55 25.53 -10.24
CA ARG A 198 16.94 26.18 -11.49
C ARG A 198 16.44 25.35 -12.66
#